data_AF-A0ABD3QWT2-F1
#
_entry.id   AF-A0ABD3QWT2-F1
#
_cell.length_a   1.000
_cell.length_b   1.000
_cell.length_c   1.000
_cell.angle_alpha   90.00
_cell.angle_beta   90.00
_cell.angle_gamma   90.00
#
_symmetry.space_group_name_H-M   'P 1'
#
loop_
_entity.id
_entity.type
_entity.pdbx_description
1 polymer ?
#
loop_
_entity_poly.entity_id
_entity_poly.type
_entity_poly.pdbx_seq_one_letter_code
_entity_poly.pdbx_strand_id
1 'polypeptide(L)'
;MNASTKLRVLLGLLLLLPTTGFLTSPHRSCTTPPDRLHLAQDSDQATARRASSSRPRRPPPSTRSRDRSSSTREVEKRRAPHQFDHTKEEARPFLDDPVAIVQSQSANEDAPSYVFSGDEVENLQLTVVADESHLIHMSLDELFPNLQFSEKFNADGEFRDSLRSAMREDIFDSTPAYMGMSEKARRMLLLPDSSLQGSWNCKQFVEMAATANGDREENSSQPQLRMRKLTNVLKSSLGESAPTGDEFMEKIGSLCGSKPSTHWIDIVGIVDRRIPHSWHQDTGRSPNGDTFTVLLGFPKEDNYDGVGVFSHAVKLKYERVAKDDHPINEPVVYPGLQIDEEYIVRPKFAKGKEILLFRDIDVIHSSPDVAFRSSVMRFM
;
A
#
# COMPACT_ATOMS: atom_id res chain seq x y z
N MET A 1 -14.61 -13.39 -36.76
CA MET A 1 -15.93 -12.75 -36.53
C MET A 1 -16.53 -13.27 -35.23
N ASN A 2 -16.88 -12.33 -34.34
CA ASN A 2 -17.73 -12.40 -33.14
C ASN A 2 -17.22 -13.25 -31.95
N ALA A 3 -16.87 -12.71 -30.78
CA ALA A 3 -17.49 -11.74 -29.85
C ALA A 3 -18.17 -12.43 -28.65
N SER A 4 -17.95 -11.87 -27.45
CA SER A 4 -18.43 -12.26 -26.09
C SER A 4 -17.48 -13.21 -25.32
N THR A 5 -16.50 -12.75 -24.53
CA THR A 5 -16.56 -11.96 -23.28
C THR A 5 -17.27 -12.68 -22.13
N LYS A 6 -16.53 -13.04 -21.06
CA LYS A 6 -16.88 -12.79 -19.65
C LYS A 6 -15.72 -13.11 -18.69
N LEU A 7 -14.97 -12.05 -18.41
CA LEU A 7 -14.65 -11.54 -17.06
C LEU A 7 -14.28 -12.58 -15.98
N ARG A 8 -12.98 -12.84 -15.81
CA ARG A 8 -12.33 -13.25 -14.54
C ARG A 8 -10.81 -13.13 -14.70
N VAL A 9 -10.15 -12.77 -13.60
CA VAL A 9 -8.71 -12.51 -13.43
C VAL A 9 -8.28 -11.07 -13.78
N LEU A 10 -8.34 -10.21 -12.77
CA LEU A 10 -7.47 -9.03 -12.67
C LEU A 10 -7.06 -8.87 -11.21
N LEU A 11 -6.21 -9.77 -10.73
CA LEU A 11 -5.40 -9.58 -9.52
C LEU A 11 -4.11 -10.36 -9.77
N GLY A 12 -3.00 -9.65 -9.88
CA GLY A 12 -1.66 -10.25 -10.03
C GLY A 12 -1.13 -10.32 -11.46
N LEU A 13 -0.91 -9.17 -12.11
CA LEU A 13 0.20 -8.96 -13.04
C LEU A 13 0.29 -7.45 -13.39
N LEU A 14 1.05 -6.69 -12.61
CA LEU A 14 1.54 -5.37 -13.02
C LEU A 14 2.83 -5.04 -12.24
N LEU A 15 3.80 -5.94 -12.37
CA LEU A 15 5.22 -5.58 -12.33
C LEU A 15 5.68 -5.66 -13.78
N LEU A 16 6.08 -4.51 -14.33
CA LEU A 16 7.02 -4.29 -15.45
C LEU A 16 6.72 -2.94 -16.11
N LEU A 17 7.41 -1.88 -15.68
CA LEU A 17 7.91 -0.89 -16.61
C LEU A 17 9.39 -0.65 -16.29
N PRO A 18 10.30 -0.82 -17.26
CA PRO A 18 11.71 -0.46 -17.09
C PRO A 18 11.87 1.05 -17.32
N THR A 19 12.39 1.77 -16.33
CA THR A 19 12.93 3.13 -16.55
C THR A 19 14.36 2.99 -17.08
N THR A 20 14.51 2.85 -18.39
CA THR A 20 15.81 3.02 -19.07
C THR A 20 16.09 4.51 -19.27
N GLY A 21 17.27 4.95 -18.85
CA GLY A 21 17.73 6.33 -19.01
C GLY A 21 18.05 6.72 -20.45
N PHE A 22 18.31 8.02 -20.67
CA PHE A 22 19.03 8.50 -21.86
C PHE A 22 19.92 9.71 -21.55
N LEU A 23 21.14 9.61 -22.06
CA LEU A 23 22.17 10.63 -22.22
C LEU A 23 21.81 11.59 -23.39
N THR A 24 21.98 12.89 -23.14
CA THR A 24 22.48 13.99 -24.01
C THR A 24 22.30 14.00 -25.55
N SER A 25 21.48 14.97 -26.02
CA SER A 25 21.63 16.00 -27.12
C SER A 25 22.00 15.62 -28.59
N PRO A 26 21.88 16.53 -29.61
CA PRO A 26 21.11 17.79 -29.78
C PRO A 26 20.32 17.93 -31.12
N HIS A 27 19.51 19.00 -31.21
CA HIS A 27 19.07 19.79 -32.39
C HIS A 27 18.54 19.12 -33.67
N ARG A 28 17.29 19.47 -34.03
CA ARG A 28 16.96 20.15 -35.31
C ARG A 28 15.55 20.75 -35.33
N SER A 29 15.49 21.98 -35.80
CA SER A 29 14.33 22.84 -36.08
C SER A 29 13.73 22.57 -37.47
N CYS A 30 12.41 22.70 -37.61
CA CYS A 30 11.72 23.31 -38.78
C CYS A 30 10.19 23.28 -38.59
N THR A 31 9.55 24.44 -38.41
CA THR A 31 8.68 25.16 -39.37
C THR A 31 7.26 24.62 -39.54
N THR A 32 6.31 25.38 -38.97
CA THR A 32 4.87 25.54 -39.25
C THR A 32 4.57 26.07 -40.68
N PRO A 33 3.31 26.40 -41.06
CA PRO A 33 2.00 25.70 -41.07
C PRO A 33 1.34 25.96 -42.49
N PRO A 34 0.05 26.37 -42.68
CA PRO A 34 -1.28 26.02 -42.11
C PRO A 34 -2.30 25.63 -43.23
N ASP A 35 -3.56 25.30 -42.85
CA ASP A 35 -4.84 25.68 -43.53
C ASP A 35 -5.94 24.64 -43.19
N ARG A 36 -7.25 24.93 -43.11
CA ARG A 36 -8.10 26.12 -42.95
C ARG A 36 -9.54 25.56 -42.87
N LEU A 37 -10.42 26.16 -42.04
CA LEU A 37 -11.88 26.38 -42.25
C LEU A 37 -12.79 25.13 -42.36
N HIS A 38 -14.06 25.06 -41.93
CA HIS A 38 -15.08 26.01 -41.48
C HIS A 38 -16.34 25.21 -41.04
N LEU A 39 -17.17 25.80 -40.15
CA LEU A 39 -18.67 25.74 -40.07
C LEU A 39 -19.35 24.37 -39.80
N ALA A 40 -20.46 24.21 -39.08
CA ALA A 40 -21.45 25.02 -38.36
C ALA A 40 -22.16 24.02 -37.39
N GLN A 41 -22.49 24.35 -36.14
CA GLN A 41 -23.68 25.05 -35.63
C GLN A 41 -25.04 24.36 -35.86
N ASP A 42 -25.80 24.35 -34.75
CA ASP A 42 -27.27 24.28 -34.57
C ASP A 42 -27.91 22.88 -34.44
N SER A 43 -28.34 22.49 -33.23
CA SER A 43 -29.62 22.81 -32.53
C SER A 43 -30.74 21.87 -33.03
N ASP A 44 -31.78 21.45 -32.31
CA ASP A 44 -32.33 21.65 -30.98
C ASP A 44 -33.47 20.61 -30.83
N GLN A 45 -33.93 20.35 -29.59
CA GLN A 45 -35.29 19.85 -29.25
C GLN A 45 -35.74 18.44 -29.70
N ALA A 46 -36.71 17.75 -29.11
CA ALA A 46 -37.36 17.67 -27.79
C ALA A 46 -38.45 16.57 -27.94
N THR A 47 -39.00 16.07 -26.83
CA THR A 47 -40.29 15.32 -26.72
C THR A 47 -40.30 13.89 -27.30
N ALA A 48 -41.05 12.90 -26.80
CA ALA A 48 -41.83 12.66 -25.59
C ALA A 48 -42.25 11.16 -25.57
N ARG A 49 -42.45 10.64 -24.36
CA ARG A 49 -43.54 9.72 -23.93
C ARG A 49 -43.77 8.35 -24.63
N ARG A 50 -43.79 7.35 -23.75
CA ARG A 50 -44.82 6.30 -23.49
C ARG A 50 -44.60 4.85 -23.96
N ALA A 51 -44.85 3.99 -22.95
CA ALA A 51 -45.58 2.73 -22.98
C ALA A 51 -44.83 1.41 -23.23
N SER A 52 -44.65 0.69 -22.11
CA SER A 52 -44.94 -0.73 -21.89
C SER A 52 -45.21 -1.63 -23.12
N SER A 53 -44.39 -2.66 -23.28
CA SER A 53 -44.90 -3.96 -23.70
C SER A 53 -44.12 -5.12 -23.06
N SER A 54 -44.90 -5.96 -22.40
CA SER A 54 -44.60 -7.29 -21.89
C SER A 54 -44.32 -8.28 -23.02
N ARG A 55 -43.23 -9.07 -22.94
CA ARG A 55 -43.06 -10.36 -23.63
C ARG A 55 -41.82 -11.15 -23.10
N PRO A 56 -41.70 -12.47 -23.33
CA PRO A 56 -41.75 -13.48 -22.27
C PRO A 56 -40.39 -14.07 -21.88
N ARG A 57 -40.36 -14.71 -20.70
CA ARG A 57 -39.22 -15.41 -20.11
C ARG A 57 -38.75 -16.58 -21.00
N ARG A 58 -37.44 -16.61 -21.25
CA ARG A 58 -36.71 -17.68 -21.96
C ARG A 58 -36.56 -18.91 -21.07
N PRO A 59 -36.71 -20.16 -21.58
CA PRO A 59 -36.47 -21.37 -20.81
C PRO A 59 -34.96 -21.60 -20.57
N PRO A 60 -34.59 -22.34 -19.51
CA PRO A 60 -33.20 -22.60 -19.16
C PRO A 60 -32.58 -23.66 -20.11
N PRO A 61 -31.28 -23.54 -20.47
CA PRO A 61 -30.62 -24.55 -21.29
C PRO A 61 -30.24 -25.79 -20.47
N SER A 62 -30.50 -26.95 -21.08
CA SER A 62 -30.26 -28.30 -20.59
C SER A 62 -28.80 -28.61 -20.26
N THR A 63 -28.60 -29.31 -19.14
CA THR A 63 -27.33 -29.93 -18.73
C THR A 63 -26.94 -31.06 -19.67
N ARG A 64 -25.93 -30.82 -20.53
CA ARG A 64 -25.20 -31.88 -21.23
C ARG A 64 -23.85 -32.06 -20.56
N SER A 65 -23.72 -33.19 -19.85
CA SER A 65 -22.44 -33.75 -19.39
C SER A 65 -21.48 -33.85 -20.59
N ARG A 66 -20.28 -33.29 -20.44
CA ARG A 66 -19.18 -33.46 -21.38
C ARG A 66 -17.97 -33.93 -20.57
N ASP A 67 -17.74 -35.24 -20.61
CA ASP A 67 -16.46 -35.84 -20.32
C ASP A 67 -15.38 -35.17 -21.16
N ARG A 68 -14.33 -34.71 -20.48
CA ARG A 68 -13.10 -34.26 -21.11
C ARG A 68 -11.91 -34.71 -20.28
N SER A 69 -11.47 -35.92 -20.58
CA SER A 69 -10.09 -36.34 -20.36
C SER A 69 -9.18 -35.43 -21.19
N SER A 70 -8.40 -34.57 -20.52
CA SER A 70 -7.27 -33.90 -21.14
C SER A 70 -6.10 -33.83 -20.17
N SER A 71 -5.05 -34.57 -20.51
CA SER A 71 -3.69 -34.47 -19.98
C SER A 71 -3.26 -33.01 -19.90
N THR A 72 -3.05 -32.51 -18.68
CA THR A 72 -2.49 -31.18 -18.45
C THR A 72 -0.99 -31.30 -18.24
N ARG A 73 -0.22 -30.73 -19.17
CA ARG A 73 1.16 -30.30 -18.92
C ARG A 73 1.14 -29.30 -17.77
N GLU A 74 1.94 -29.55 -16.75
CA GLU A 74 2.15 -28.62 -15.64
C GLU A 74 2.79 -27.34 -16.17
N VAL A 75 1.97 -26.30 -16.24
CA VAL A 75 2.46 -24.92 -16.35
C VAL A 75 2.58 -24.43 -14.92
N GLU A 76 3.81 -24.29 -14.43
CA GLU A 76 4.11 -23.65 -13.15
C GLU A 76 3.51 -22.24 -13.15
N LYS A 77 2.39 -22.09 -12.45
CA LYS A 77 1.81 -20.78 -12.18
C LYS A 77 2.67 -20.14 -11.11
N ARG A 78 3.38 -19.07 -11.46
CA ARG A 78 4.01 -18.16 -10.48
C ARG A 78 2.92 -17.66 -9.54
N ARG A 79 2.89 -18.21 -8.33
CA ARG A 79 2.01 -17.77 -7.24
C ARG A 79 2.62 -16.54 -6.59
N ALA A 80 1.80 -15.70 -5.96
CA ALA A 80 2.33 -14.63 -5.13
C ALA A 80 3.07 -15.23 -3.91
N PRO A 81 4.08 -14.56 -3.33
CA PRO A 81 4.88 -15.11 -2.21
C PRO A 81 4.05 -15.67 -1.05
N HIS A 82 2.89 -15.06 -0.76
CA HIS A 82 1.96 -15.50 0.29
C HIS A 82 1.06 -16.69 -0.09
N GLN A 83 1.18 -17.25 -1.30
CA GLN A 83 0.34 -18.34 -1.82
C GLN A 83 1.07 -19.68 -1.96
N PHE A 84 2.35 -19.75 -1.57
CA PHE A 84 3.15 -20.97 -1.73
C PHE A 84 2.86 -22.05 -0.69
N ASP A 85 2.27 -21.72 0.47
CA ASP A 85 2.29 -22.62 1.64
C ASP A 85 0.94 -23.10 2.17
N HIS A 86 -0.11 -23.30 1.36
CA HIS A 86 -1.38 -23.81 1.92
C HIS A 86 -1.88 -25.06 1.19
N THR A 87 -1.63 -26.21 1.81
CA THR A 87 -2.46 -27.41 1.60
C THR A 87 -3.86 -27.14 2.19
N LYS A 88 -4.90 -27.83 1.69
CA LYS A 88 -6.27 -27.63 2.19
C LYS A 88 -6.43 -28.06 3.65
N GLU A 89 -5.57 -28.94 4.16
CA GLU A 89 -5.56 -29.32 5.57
C GLU A 89 -5.02 -28.22 6.50
N GLU A 90 -4.14 -27.34 6.02
CA GLU A 90 -3.66 -26.14 6.73
C GLU A 90 -4.56 -24.92 6.49
N ALA A 91 -5.75 -25.12 5.92
CA ALA A 91 -6.72 -24.06 5.68
C ALA A 91 -7.24 -23.48 7.01
N ARG A 92 -6.46 -22.51 7.51
CA ARG A 92 -6.71 -21.47 8.52
C ARG A 92 -8.07 -21.61 9.22
N PRO A 93 -8.14 -22.19 10.43
CA PRO A 93 -9.39 -22.19 11.17
C PRO A 93 -9.84 -20.74 11.38
N PHE A 94 -11.12 -20.49 11.14
CA PHE A 94 -11.73 -19.26 11.62
C PHE A 94 -11.56 -19.20 13.13
N LEU A 95 -11.23 -18.02 13.63
CA LEU A 95 -11.08 -17.81 15.07
C LEU A 95 -12.46 -17.48 15.65
N ASP A 96 -12.83 -18.15 16.74
CA ASP A 96 -14.08 -17.88 17.44
C ASP A 96 -14.07 -16.47 18.09
N ASP A 97 -12.90 -16.06 18.60
CA ASP A 97 -12.69 -14.74 19.18
C ASP A 97 -11.28 -14.21 18.83
N PRO A 98 -11.13 -13.53 17.67
CA PRO A 98 -9.86 -12.92 17.28
C PRO A 98 -9.43 -11.79 18.23
N VAL A 99 -10.36 -11.13 18.91
CA VAL A 99 -10.08 -10.02 19.84
C VAL A 99 -9.38 -10.56 21.09
N ALA A 100 -9.95 -11.61 21.69
CA ALA A 100 -9.36 -12.24 22.87
C ALA A 100 -7.95 -12.75 22.61
N ILE A 101 -7.68 -13.29 21.41
CA ILE A 101 -6.34 -13.73 21.03
C ILE A 101 -5.37 -12.55 21.03
N VAL A 102 -5.70 -11.45 20.34
CA VAL A 102 -4.83 -10.26 20.26
C VAL A 102 -4.59 -9.66 21.65
N GLN A 103 -5.62 -9.55 22.47
CA GLN A 103 -5.52 -9.00 23.83
C GLN A 103 -4.69 -9.89 24.77
N SER A 104 -4.61 -11.20 24.51
CA SER A 104 -3.80 -12.13 25.29
C SER A 104 -2.31 -12.12 24.93
N GLN A 105 -1.94 -11.51 23.80
CA GLN A 105 -0.56 -11.51 23.32
C GLN A 105 0.31 -10.48 24.06
N SER A 106 1.51 -10.91 24.45
CA SER A 106 2.55 -10.00 24.93
C SER A 106 3.21 -9.26 23.76
N ALA A 107 3.53 -7.98 23.97
CA ALA A 107 4.28 -7.19 23.00
C ALA A 107 5.73 -7.68 22.82
N ASN A 108 6.33 -8.27 23.86
CA ASN A 108 7.71 -8.77 23.85
C ASN A 108 8.72 -7.75 23.31
N GLU A 109 8.62 -6.48 23.76
CA GLU A 109 9.48 -5.38 23.26
C GLU A 109 10.98 -5.61 23.62
N ASP A 110 11.24 -6.37 24.68
CA ASP A 110 12.55 -6.76 25.20
C ASP A 110 13.11 -8.06 24.61
N ALA A 111 12.49 -8.60 23.56
CA ALA A 111 12.98 -9.79 22.85
C ALA A 111 14.49 -9.70 22.55
N PRO A 112 15.28 -10.79 22.68
CA PRO A 112 16.68 -10.77 22.28
C PRO A 112 16.84 -10.61 20.76
N SER A 113 18.02 -10.14 20.35
CA SER A 113 18.40 -10.08 18.94
C SER A 113 18.66 -11.50 18.39
N TYR A 114 18.06 -11.81 17.24
CA TYR A 114 18.16 -13.09 16.55
C TYR A 114 19.44 -13.19 15.74
N VAL A 115 20.03 -14.39 15.71
CA VAL A 115 21.26 -14.71 14.98
C VAL A 115 20.94 -15.86 14.03
N PHE A 116 21.25 -15.72 12.73
CA PHE A 116 21.09 -16.84 11.82
C PHE A 116 22.18 -17.88 12.08
N SER A 117 21.85 -19.16 11.92
CA SER A 117 22.76 -20.29 12.17
C SER A 117 24.06 -20.25 11.35
N GLY A 118 24.12 -19.47 10.26
CA GLY A 118 25.33 -19.29 9.44
C GLY A 118 26.20 -18.10 9.86
N ASP A 119 25.70 -17.18 10.67
CA ASP A 119 26.39 -15.91 10.98
C ASP A 119 27.55 -16.12 11.96
N GLU A 120 27.51 -17.16 12.80
CA GLU A 120 28.57 -17.45 13.78
C GLU A 120 29.70 -18.32 13.22
N VAL A 121 29.53 -18.90 12.02
CA VAL A 121 30.42 -19.95 11.49
C VAL A 121 31.48 -19.38 10.54
N GLU A 122 31.35 -18.14 10.08
CA GLU A 122 32.25 -17.54 9.10
C GLU A 122 32.98 -16.32 9.66
N ASN A 123 34.28 -16.17 9.32
CA ASN A 123 35.10 -14.98 9.59
C ASN A 123 34.63 -13.74 8.80
N LEU A 124 33.32 -13.58 8.59
CA LEU A 124 32.72 -12.44 7.95
C LEU A 124 32.69 -11.28 8.95
N GLN A 125 33.24 -10.14 8.54
CA GLN A 125 33.03 -8.88 9.24
C GLN A 125 31.58 -8.45 9.03
N LEU A 126 30.69 -8.95 9.88
CA LEU A 126 29.29 -8.54 9.91
C LEU A 126 29.13 -7.24 10.71
N THR A 127 28.32 -6.33 10.21
CA THR A 127 27.96 -5.09 10.93
C THR A 127 26.97 -5.44 12.04
N VAL A 128 27.32 -5.15 13.29
CA VAL A 128 26.43 -5.34 14.45
C VAL A 128 25.40 -4.21 14.48
N VAL A 129 24.14 -4.56 14.69
CA VAL A 129 23.05 -3.60 14.88
C VAL A 129 22.96 -3.23 16.36
N ALA A 130 22.76 -1.95 16.67
CA ALA A 130 22.54 -1.50 18.03
C ALA A 130 21.14 -1.89 18.51
N ASP A 131 21.01 -2.39 19.74
CA ASP A 131 19.73 -2.95 20.22
C ASP A 131 18.59 -1.93 20.17
N GLU A 132 18.87 -0.66 20.46
CA GLU A 132 17.90 0.45 20.46
C GLU A 132 17.47 0.94 19.07
N SER A 133 18.12 0.54 17.98
CA SER A 133 17.85 1.08 16.64
C SER A 133 16.84 0.29 15.82
N HIS A 134 16.41 -0.89 16.28
CA HIS A 134 15.60 -1.80 15.49
C HIS A 134 14.20 -1.28 15.20
N LEU A 135 13.50 -0.82 16.23
CA LEU A 135 12.08 -0.44 16.17
C LEU A 135 11.91 0.91 16.86
N ILE A 136 11.60 1.94 16.09
CA ILE A 136 11.44 3.31 16.58
C ILE A 136 9.96 3.67 16.50
N HIS A 137 9.36 3.99 17.65
CA HIS A 137 8.03 4.55 17.69
C HIS A 137 8.07 6.07 17.65
N MET A 138 7.09 6.67 16.99
CA MET A 138 6.92 8.12 16.90
C MET A 138 5.45 8.49 17.00
N SER A 139 5.18 9.63 17.62
CA SER A 139 3.84 10.19 17.71
C SER A 139 3.49 11.08 16.52
N LEU A 140 2.20 11.16 16.18
CA LEU A 140 1.71 12.17 15.24
C LEU A 140 1.92 13.60 15.75
N ASP A 141 1.87 13.81 17.06
CA ASP A 141 2.13 15.11 17.69
C ASP A 141 3.61 15.54 17.58
N GLU A 142 4.56 14.62 17.55
CA GLU A 142 5.97 14.93 17.27
C GLU A 142 6.17 15.43 15.83
N LEU A 143 5.44 14.86 14.87
CA LEU A 143 5.51 15.30 13.47
C LEU A 143 4.74 16.58 13.20
N PHE A 144 3.59 16.74 13.87
CA PHE A 144 2.64 17.83 13.66
C PHE A 144 2.32 18.49 15.01
N PRO A 145 3.25 19.27 15.58
CA PRO A 145 3.12 19.81 16.92
C PRO A 145 1.98 20.82 17.04
N ASN A 146 1.41 20.92 18.23
CA ASN A 146 0.36 21.87 18.62
C ASN A 146 -1.02 21.62 17.96
N LEU A 147 -1.28 20.42 17.45
CA LEU A 147 -2.59 20.06 16.87
C LEU A 147 -3.41 19.09 17.71
N GLN A 148 -2.83 18.51 18.78
CA GLN A 148 -3.44 17.38 19.50
C GLN A 148 -3.85 16.25 18.54
N PHE A 149 -3.02 16.04 17.52
CA PHE A 149 -3.26 15.09 16.44
C PHE A 149 -3.36 13.69 17.03
N SER A 150 -2.39 13.25 17.84
CA SER A 150 -2.40 11.91 18.44
C SER A 150 -3.65 11.68 19.29
N GLU A 151 -4.10 12.68 20.05
CA GLU A 151 -5.34 12.58 20.84
C GLU A 151 -6.57 12.41 19.94
N LYS A 152 -6.75 13.28 18.95
CA LYS A 152 -7.87 13.21 18.00
C LYS A 152 -7.85 11.91 17.21
N PHE A 153 -6.69 11.51 16.70
CA PHE A 153 -6.51 10.27 15.95
C PHE A 153 -6.85 9.04 16.79
N ASN A 154 -6.39 8.98 18.04
CA ASN A 154 -6.65 7.85 18.92
C ASN A 154 -8.11 7.77 19.39
N ALA A 155 -8.77 8.90 19.65
CA ALA A 155 -10.10 8.94 20.27
C ALA A 155 -11.28 8.97 19.27
N ASP A 156 -11.04 9.25 17.99
CA ASP A 156 -12.10 9.47 17.00
C ASP A 156 -11.94 8.57 15.76
N GLY A 157 -12.75 7.50 15.72
CA GLY A 157 -12.74 6.52 14.63
C GLY A 157 -13.27 7.08 13.32
N GLU A 158 -14.22 8.00 13.37
CA GLU A 158 -14.75 8.66 12.17
C GLU A 158 -13.68 9.53 11.52
N PHE A 159 -12.88 10.23 12.33
CA PHE A 159 -11.72 10.97 11.83
C PHE A 159 -10.68 10.04 11.21
N ARG A 160 -10.33 8.92 11.86
CA ARG A 160 -9.37 7.93 11.30
C ARG A 160 -9.84 7.38 9.95
N ASP A 161 -11.12 7.01 9.85
CA ASP A 161 -11.70 6.46 8.63
C ASP A 161 -11.78 7.51 7.52
N SER A 162 -12.12 8.75 7.86
CA SER A 162 -12.12 9.88 6.92
C SER A 162 -10.71 10.20 6.42
N LEU A 163 -9.71 10.21 7.31
CA LEU A 163 -8.31 10.44 6.99
C LEU A 163 -7.82 9.37 6.02
N ARG A 164 -8.03 8.10 6.36
CA ARG A 164 -7.67 6.95 5.51
C ARG A 164 -8.34 7.03 4.15
N SER A 165 -9.66 7.23 4.11
CA SER A 165 -10.42 7.29 2.86
C SER A 165 -9.93 8.41 1.96
N ALA A 166 -9.69 9.60 2.54
CA ALA A 166 -9.19 10.75 1.79
C ALA A 166 -7.78 10.51 1.23
N MET A 167 -6.86 9.92 2.00
CA MET A 167 -5.54 9.50 1.51
C MET A 167 -5.66 8.52 0.35
N ARG A 168 -6.49 7.47 0.49
CA ARG A 168 -6.70 6.47 -0.57
C ARG A 168 -7.22 7.10 -1.85
N GLU A 169 -8.21 7.96 -1.75
CA GLU A 169 -8.81 8.62 -2.90
C GLU A 169 -7.82 9.54 -3.61
N ASP A 170 -7.08 10.37 -2.88
CA ASP A 170 -6.12 11.29 -3.50
C ASP A 170 -4.90 10.54 -4.08
N ILE A 171 -4.44 9.45 -3.46
CA ILE A 171 -3.41 8.58 -4.04
C ILE A 171 -3.93 7.86 -5.27
N PHE A 172 -5.16 7.35 -5.24
CA PHE A 172 -5.77 6.72 -6.41
C PHE A 172 -5.83 7.69 -7.58
N ASP A 173 -6.33 8.90 -7.34
CA ASP A 173 -6.53 9.91 -8.38
C ASP A 173 -5.20 10.50 -8.89
N SER A 174 -4.12 10.48 -8.09
CA SER A 174 -2.82 11.06 -8.45
C SER A 174 -1.76 10.05 -8.95
N THR A 175 -1.95 8.75 -8.72
CA THR A 175 -1.00 7.72 -9.16
C THR A 175 -1.18 7.44 -10.66
N PRO A 176 -0.14 7.61 -11.50
CA PRO A 176 -0.25 7.42 -12.95
C PRO A 176 -0.80 6.07 -13.39
N ALA A 177 -0.50 5.00 -12.65
CA ALA A 177 -0.96 3.64 -12.95
C ALA A 177 -2.49 3.49 -12.92
N TYR A 178 -3.21 4.41 -12.25
CA TYR A 178 -4.68 4.41 -12.17
C TYR A 178 -5.34 5.36 -13.15
N MET A 179 -4.56 6.15 -13.89
CA MET A 179 -5.06 7.07 -14.89
C MET A 179 -5.87 6.32 -15.96
N GLY A 180 -7.10 6.75 -16.21
CA GLY A 180 -7.99 6.13 -17.19
C GLY A 180 -8.67 4.83 -16.73
N MET A 181 -8.53 4.43 -15.46
CA MET A 181 -9.32 3.32 -14.93
C MET A 181 -10.81 3.64 -14.87
N SER A 182 -11.66 2.63 -15.11
CA SER A 182 -13.11 2.79 -15.04
C SER A 182 -13.61 3.12 -13.63
N GLU A 183 -14.75 3.80 -13.52
CA GLU A 183 -15.40 4.07 -12.23
C GLU A 183 -15.75 2.80 -11.44
N LYS A 184 -16.00 1.69 -12.15
CA LYS A 184 -16.17 0.39 -11.50
C LYS A 184 -14.88 -0.08 -10.83
N ALA A 185 -13.73 0.07 -11.49
CA ALA A 185 -12.42 -0.29 -10.92
C ALA A 185 -12.07 0.62 -9.74
N ARG A 186 -12.31 1.94 -9.87
CA ARG A 186 -12.15 2.93 -8.79
C ARG A 186 -12.94 2.52 -7.54
N ARG A 187 -14.26 2.28 -7.68
CA ARG A 187 -15.10 1.83 -6.55
C ARG A 187 -14.63 0.54 -5.92
N MET A 188 -14.13 -0.41 -6.71
CA MET A 188 -13.63 -1.68 -6.18
C MET A 188 -12.32 -1.51 -5.40
N LEU A 189 -11.37 -0.76 -5.96
CA LEU A 189 -10.05 -0.55 -5.34
C LEU A 189 -10.12 0.37 -4.12
N LEU A 190 -11.14 1.22 -4.02
CA LEU A 190 -11.36 2.11 -2.87
C LEU A 190 -12.22 1.49 -1.77
N LEU A 191 -12.66 0.23 -1.89
CA LEU A 191 -13.37 -0.43 -0.79
C LEU A 191 -12.50 -0.49 0.48
N PRO A 192 -13.10 -0.35 1.68
CA PRO A 192 -12.34 -0.34 2.94
C PRO A 192 -11.56 -1.62 3.23
N ASP A 193 -11.98 -2.74 2.65
CA ASP A 193 -11.37 -4.06 2.79
C ASP A 193 -10.36 -4.39 1.67
N SER A 194 -10.22 -3.51 0.67
CA SER A 194 -9.24 -3.67 -0.41
C SER A 194 -7.94 -2.99 -0.05
N SER A 195 -6.82 -3.71 -0.15
CA SER A 195 -5.50 -3.07 -0.18
C SER A 195 -5.39 -2.17 -1.41
N LEU A 196 -4.65 -1.07 -1.29
CA LEU A 196 -4.36 -0.12 -2.36
C LEU A 196 -2.86 0.18 -2.37
N GLN A 197 -2.27 0.31 -3.55
CA GLN A 197 -0.87 0.70 -3.71
C GLN A 197 -0.82 2.02 -4.46
N GLY A 198 0.31 2.70 -4.44
CA GLY A 198 0.48 3.93 -5.22
C GLY A 198 1.79 4.60 -4.90
N SER A 199 1.88 5.88 -5.23
CA SER A 199 3.02 6.68 -4.82
C SER A 199 2.55 7.88 -3.99
N TRP A 200 3.19 8.05 -2.83
CA TRP A 200 2.90 9.16 -1.93
C TRP A 200 3.48 10.48 -2.45
N ASN A 201 4.41 10.45 -3.41
CA ASN A 201 4.99 11.64 -4.04
C ASN A 201 5.14 11.47 -5.57
N CYS A 202 4.21 12.06 -6.31
CA CYS A 202 4.16 12.04 -7.78
C CYS A 202 4.29 13.45 -8.41
N LYS A 203 4.92 14.42 -7.73
CA LYS A 203 4.93 15.84 -8.17
C LYS A 203 5.30 16.04 -9.65
N GLN A 204 6.29 15.29 -10.14
CA GLN A 204 6.74 15.34 -11.53
C GLN A 204 5.64 14.98 -12.56
N PHE A 205 4.70 14.10 -12.20
CA PHE A 205 3.63 13.67 -13.11
C PHE A 205 2.48 14.66 -13.16
N VAL A 206 2.19 15.35 -12.05
CA VAL A 206 1.13 16.37 -11.99
C VAL A 206 1.52 17.59 -12.85
N GLU A 207 2.78 18.00 -12.78
CA GLU A 207 3.32 19.09 -13.61
C GLU A 207 3.27 18.75 -15.11
N MET A 208 3.63 17.51 -15.49
CA MET A 208 3.56 17.05 -16.88
C MET A 208 2.11 16.98 -17.40
N ALA A 209 1.16 16.47 -16.60
CA ALA A 209 -0.25 16.40 -16.99
C ALA A 209 -0.88 17.80 -17.19
N ALA A 210 -0.54 18.76 -16.32
CA ALA A 210 -0.97 20.16 -16.47
C ALA A 210 -0.43 20.80 -17.74
N THR A 211 0.81 20.48 -18.15
CA THR A 211 1.36 20.96 -19.43
C THR A 211 0.75 20.30 -20.67
N ALA A 212 0.28 19.06 -20.58
CA ALA A 212 -0.25 18.30 -21.71
C ALA A 212 -1.69 18.69 -22.09
N ASN A 213 -2.50 19.16 -21.14
CA ASN A 213 -3.90 19.52 -21.39
C ASN A 213 -4.07 20.96 -21.90
N GLY A 214 -3.01 21.76 -22.06
CA GLY A 214 -3.11 23.13 -22.56
C GLY A 214 -3.81 24.11 -21.60
N ASP A 215 -4.31 23.63 -20.46
CA ASP A 215 -4.94 24.40 -19.40
C ASP A 215 -3.89 25.11 -18.52
N ARG A 216 -3.01 25.91 -19.14
CA ARG A 216 -2.39 27.02 -18.41
C ARG A 216 -3.38 28.17 -18.41
N GLU A 217 -4.39 28.10 -17.53
CA GLU A 217 -5.02 29.32 -17.08
C GLU A 217 -3.94 30.14 -16.35
N GLU A 218 -3.37 31.14 -17.03
CA GLU A 218 -2.37 32.09 -16.53
C GLU A 218 -2.83 32.90 -15.30
N ASN A 219 -4.05 32.65 -14.78
CA ASN A 219 -4.66 33.39 -13.68
C ASN A 219 -4.86 32.61 -12.37
N SER A 220 -4.47 31.33 -12.27
CA SER A 220 -4.46 30.65 -10.96
C SER A 220 -3.08 30.77 -10.32
N SER A 221 -2.89 31.83 -9.52
CA SER A 221 -1.66 32.09 -8.75
C SER A 221 -1.43 31.12 -7.58
N GLN A 222 -2.18 30.02 -7.50
CA GLN A 222 -2.03 29.01 -6.46
C GLN A 222 -1.70 27.64 -7.07
N PRO A 223 -0.63 26.97 -6.60
CA PRO A 223 -0.30 25.63 -7.05
C PRO A 223 -1.47 24.70 -6.74
N GLN A 224 -1.90 23.92 -7.74
CA GLN A 224 -2.97 22.95 -7.58
C GLN A 224 -2.54 21.88 -6.56
N LEU A 225 -3.16 21.90 -5.38
CA LEU A 225 -2.94 20.87 -4.36
C LEU A 225 -3.33 19.50 -4.93
N ARG A 226 -2.47 18.50 -4.74
CA ARG A 226 -2.73 17.13 -5.19
C ARG A 226 -3.61 16.40 -4.18
N MET A 227 -3.27 16.54 -2.89
CA MET A 227 -3.96 15.87 -1.77
C MET A 227 -5.14 16.70 -1.24
N ARG A 228 -6.10 17.04 -2.09
CA ARG A 228 -7.20 17.96 -1.78
C ARG A 228 -8.20 17.40 -0.76
N LYS A 229 -8.62 16.15 -0.92
CA LYS A 229 -9.60 15.55 0.00
C LYS A 229 -8.96 15.40 1.38
N LEU A 230 -7.71 14.98 1.42
CA LEU A 230 -6.95 14.87 2.67
C LEU A 230 -6.80 16.23 3.36
N THR A 231 -6.48 17.28 2.60
CA THR A 231 -6.43 18.65 3.12
C THR A 231 -7.75 19.06 3.79
N ASN A 232 -8.88 18.75 3.16
CA ASN A 232 -10.20 19.11 3.70
C ASN A 232 -10.51 18.36 5.00
N VAL A 233 -10.19 17.07 5.09
CA VAL A 233 -10.39 16.28 6.32
C VAL A 233 -9.53 16.79 7.46
N LEU A 234 -8.24 17.05 7.19
CA LEU A 234 -7.30 17.58 8.17
C LEU A 234 -7.78 18.93 8.73
N LYS A 235 -8.13 19.88 7.86
CA LYS A 235 -8.62 21.21 8.28
C LYS A 235 -9.94 21.14 9.05
N SER A 236 -10.87 20.31 8.61
CA SER A 236 -12.17 20.17 9.27
C SER A 236 -12.05 19.58 10.68
N SER A 237 -11.02 18.75 10.91
CA SER A 237 -10.87 18.00 12.17
C SER A 237 -9.87 18.62 13.14
N LEU A 238 -8.84 19.29 12.63
CA LEU A 238 -7.71 19.83 13.41
C LEU A 238 -7.62 21.37 13.34
N GLY A 239 -8.49 22.03 12.56
CA GLY A 239 -8.55 23.48 12.42
C GLY A 239 -7.69 24.05 11.28
N GLU A 240 -7.72 25.37 11.12
CA GLU A 240 -7.06 26.07 10.02
C GLU A 240 -5.52 25.97 10.03
N SER A 241 -4.92 25.67 11.18
CA SER A 241 -3.48 25.41 11.32
C SER A 241 -3.05 24.02 10.90
N ALA A 242 -3.99 23.14 10.52
CA ALA A 242 -3.68 21.79 10.06
C ALA A 242 -2.82 21.84 8.77
N PRO A 243 -1.89 20.88 8.59
CA PRO A 243 -1.13 20.78 7.36
C PRO A 243 -2.06 20.51 6.18
N THR A 244 -1.65 20.94 4.99
CA THR A 244 -2.23 20.42 3.75
C THR A 244 -1.96 18.92 3.64
N GLY A 245 -2.76 18.24 2.82
CA GLY A 245 -2.56 16.81 2.60
C GLY A 245 -1.19 16.49 1.98
N ASP A 246 -0.63 17.37 1.13
CA ASP A 246 0.69 17.16 0.55
C ASP A 246 1.78 17.32 1.62
N GLU A 247 1.69 18.35 2.47
CA GLU A 247 2.59 18.50 3.63
C GLU A 247 2.51 17.32 4.59
N PHE A 248 1.31 16.80 4.86
CA PHE A 248 1.12 15.61 5.70
C PHE A 248 1.84 14.39 5.12
N MET A 249 1.59 14.09 3.84
CA MET A 249 2.19 12.93 3.15
C MET A 249 3.71 13.07 3.04
N GLU A 250 4.22 14.26 2.74
CA GLU A 250 5.66 14.54 2.62
C GLU A 250 6.36 14.48 3.98
N LYS A 251 5.72 14.96 5.04
CA LYS A 251 6.29 14.92 6.39
C LYS A 251 6.46 13.47 6.86
N ILE A 252 5.45 12.61 6.67
CA ILE A 252 5.57 11.18 6.98
C ILE A 252 6.58 10.51 6.03
N GLY A 253 6.48 10.77 4.72
CA GLY A 253 7.39 10.21 3.73
C GLY A 253 8.86 10.59 3.94
N SER A 254 9.14 11.76 4.53
CA SER A 254 10.50 12.20 4.87
C SER A 254 11.19 11.33 5.93
N LEU A 255 10.41 10.57 6.70
CA LEU A 255 10.93 9.59 7.65
C LEU A 255 11.56 8.37 6.99
N CYS A 256 11.31 8.14 5.69
CA CYS A 256 11.84 7.00 4.94
C CYS A 256 13.34 7.15 4.59
N GLY A 257 13.96 8.30 4.91
CA GLY A 257 15.40 8.55 4.70
C GLY A 257 15.71 9.55 3.59
N SER A 258 16.99 9.64 3.23
CA SER A 258 17.47 10.62 2.23
C SER A 258 17.04 10.34 0.78
N LYS A 259 16.68 9.09 0.45
CA LYS A 259 16.32 8.67 -0.92
C LYS A 259 15.14 7.68 -0.94
N PRO A 260 13.93 8.11 -0.56
CA PRO A 260 12.78 7.22 -0.54
C PRO A 260 12.34 6.82 -1.96
N SER A 261 11.80 5.61 -2.08
CA SER A 261 11.22 5.06 -3.33
C SER A 261 9.88 5.70 -3.71
N THR A 262 9.27 6.46 -2.79
CA THR A 262 7.93 7.06 -2.87
C THR A 262 6.79 6.04 -2.87
N HIS A 263 7.09 4.75 -2.73
CA HIS A 263 6.08 3.71 -2.78
C HIS A 263 5.20 3.75 -1.53
N TRP A 264 3.89 3.63 -1.73
CA TRP A 264 2.91 3.64 -0.66
C TRP A 264 1.95 2.45 -0.80
N ILE A 265 1.59 1.86 0.33
CA ILE A 265 0.59 0.78 0.38
C ILE A 265 -0.33 0.97 1.58
N ASP A 266 -1.65 0.94 1.36
CA ASP A 266 -2.64 0.67 2.39
C ASP A 266 -2.85 -0.85 2.48
N ILE A 267 -2.44 -1.43 3.60
CA ILE A 267 -2.47 -2.87 3.85
C ILE A 267 -3.62 -3.21 4.79
N VAL A 268 -4.62 -3.90 4.26
CA VAL A 268 -5.71 -4.48 5.05
C VAL A 268 -5.35 -5.91 5.44
N GLY A 269 -5.53 -6.24 6.71
CA GLY A 269 -5.33 -7.61 7.20
C GLY A 269 -6.50 -8.53 6.88
N ILE A 270 -6.25 -9.83 6.81
CA ILE A 270 -7.33 -10.83 6.70
C ILE A 270 -8.02 -10.92 8.06
N VAL A 271 -9.33 -10.69 8.08
CA VAL A 271 -10.14 -10.69 9.30
C VAL A 271 -10.51 -12.13 9.70
N ASP A 272 -10.69 -12.37 11.00
CA ASP A 272 -11.19 -13.61 11.61
C ASP A 272 -10.33 -14.87 11.37
N ARG A 273 -9.06 -14.70 11.02
CA ARG A 273 -8.16 -15.81 10.73
C ARG A 273 -6.78 -15.57 11.30
N ARG A 274 -6.17 -16.66 11.77
CA ARG A 274 -4.75 -16.68 12.06
C ARG A 274 -3.95 -16.76 10.75
N ILE A 275 -2.91 -15.93 10.63
CA ILE A 275 -2.04 -15.89 9.45
C ILE A 275 -0.69 -16.52 9.82
N PRO A 276 -0.21 -17.54 9.08
CA PRO A 276 1.12 -18.06 9.30
C PRO A 276 2.17 -17.02 8.93
N HIS A 277 3.29 -17.02 9.66
CA HIS A 277 4.37 -16.09 9.38
C HIS A 277 5.03 -16.40 8.03
N SER A 278 5.12 -15.37 7.21
CA SER A 278 6.00 -15.29 6.05
C SER A 278 7.05 -14.23 6.37
N TRP A 279 8.20 -14.66 6.90
CA TRP A 279 9.28 -13.77 7.30
C TRP A 279 10.00 -13.24 6.06
N HIS A 280 10.13 -11.92 5.98
CA HIS A 280 10.80 -11.26 4.86
C HIS A 280 11.38 -9.90 5.25
N GLN A 281 12.23 -9.38 4.37
CA GLN A 281 12.55 -7.95 4.25
C GLN A 281 11.82 -7.41 3.01
N ASP A 282 11.45 -6.14 3.00
CA ASP A 282 10.75 -5.52 1.88
C ASP A 282 11.62 -5.42 0.63
N THR A 283 12.89 -5.10 0.81
CA THR A 283 13.92 -5.01 -0.25
C THR A 283 15.28 -5.53 0.19
N GLY A 284 15.54 -5.60 1.51
CA GLY A 284 16.85 -5.87 2.10
C GLY A 284 17.89 -4.80 1.77
N ARG A 285 17.47 -3.54 1.57
CA ARG A 285 18.36 -2.45 1.15
C ARG A 285 18.22 -1.25 2.07
N SER A 286 19.35 -0.62 2.37
CA SER A 286 19.39 0.69 3.02
C SER A 286 20.56 1.50 2.46
N PRO A 287 20.43 2.09 1.26
CA PRO A 287 21.47 2.96 0.72
C PRO A 287 21.84 4.04 1.75
N ASN A 288 23.14 4.30 1.91
CA ASN A 288 23.70 5.21 2.93
C ASN A 288 23.40 4.86 4.41
N GLY A 289 22.77 3.70 4.69
CA GLY A 289 22.44 3.28 6.05
C GLY A 289 21.27 4.03 6.70
N ASP A 290 20.51 4.85 5.95
CA ASP A 290 19.49 5.76 6.47
C ASP A 290 18.08 5.54 5.88
N THR A 291 17.81 4.38 5.28
CA THR A 291 16.49 4.09 4.69
C THR A 291 15.60 3.32 5.67
N PHE A 292 14.38 3.81 5.87
CA PHE A 292 13.43 3.24 6.81
C PHE A 292 12.14 2.82 6.11
N THR A 293 11.61 1.67 6.50
CA THR A 293 10.21 1.35 6.30
C THR A 293 9.40 2.06 7.37
N VAL A 294 8.42 2.86 6.97
CA VAL A 294 7.59 3.65 7.88
C VAL A 294 6.16 3.14 7.82
N LEU A 295 5.60 2.79 8.98
CA LEU A 295 4.25 2.28 9.13
C LEU A 295 3.40 3.27 9.93
N LEU A 296 2.26 3.69 9.38
CA LEU A 296 1.22 4.43 10.09
C LEU A 296 0.06 3.48 10.41
N GLY A 297 -0.22 3.28 11.71
CA GLY A 297 -1.22 2.33 12.19
C GLY A 297 -2.63 2.92 12.26
N PHE A 298 -3.64 2.20 11.76
CA PHE A 298 -5.06 2.54 11.90
C PHE A 298 -5.78 1.44 12.70
N PRO A 299 -5.91 1.57 14.03
CA PRO A 299 -6.62 0.59 14.85
C PRO A 299 -8.12 0.57 14.52
N LYS A 300 -8.77 -0.57 14.81
CA LYS A 300 -10.22 -0.74 14.59
C LYS A 300 -11.08 0.06 15.56
N GLU A 301 -10.58 0.27 16.77
CA GLU A 301 -11.35 0.82 17.88
C GLU A 301 -10.72 2.11 18.39
N ASP A 302 -11.56 2.97 18.97
CA ASP A 302 -11.11 4.16 19.66
C ASP A 302 -10.37 3.79 20.94
N ASN A 303 -9.34 4.58 21.25
CA ASN A 303 -8.50 4.40 22.42
C ASN A 303 -7.83 3.02 22.50
N TYR A 304 -7.58 2.40 21.34
CA TYR A 304 -6.91 1.13 21.28
C TYR A 304 -5.48 1.22 21.80
N ASP A 305 -5.12 0.29 22.68
CA ASP A 305 -3.78 0.17 23.27
C ASP A 305 -3.38 -1.31 23.30
N GLY A 306 -2.65 -1.78 22.29
CA GLY A 306 -2.40 -3.21 22.10
C GLY A 306 -1.64 -3.57 20.83
N VAL A 307 -1.47 -4.88 20.60
CA VAL A 307 -0.73 -5.43 19.45
C VAL A 307 -1.64 -5.67 18.24
N GLY A 308 -1.12 -6.25 17.16
CA GLY A 308 -1.92 -6.63 15.98
C GLY A 308 -2.22 -5.49 15.00
N VAL A 309 -1.85 -4.25 15.32
CA VAL A 309 -1.89 -3.12 14.38
C VAL A 309 -0.67 -3.10 13.47
N PHE A 310 0.52 -3.28 14.02
CA PHE A 310 1.75 -3.34 13.24
C PHE A 310 2.12 -4.78 12.87
N SER A 311 3.06 -4.92 11.94
CA SER A 311 3.68 -6.19 11.60
C SER A 311 4.49 -6.72 12.79
N HIS A 312 4.55 -8.04 12.95
CA HIS A 312 5.55 -8.66 13.83
C HIS A 312 6.95 -8.39 13.28
N ALA A 313 7.91 -8.29 14.18
CA ALA A 313 9.29 -8.00 13.85
C ALA A 313 10.22 -8.94 14.62
N VAL A 314 11.38 -9.23 14.04
CA VAL A 314 12.48 -9.94 14.69
C VAL A 314 13.72 -9.06 14.55
N LYS A 315 14.29 -8.69 15.69
CA LYS A 315 15.50 -7.85 15.76
C LYS A 315 16.70 -8.68 15.32
N LEU A 316 17.47 -8.23 14.34
CA LEU A 316 18.64 -8.97 13.86
C LEU A 316 19.89 -8.47 14.57
N LYS A 317 20.71 -9.37 15.10
CA LYS A 317 22.01 -9.00 15.68
C LYS A 317 22.95 -8.35 14.66
N TYR A 318 22.83 -8.75 13.40
CA TYR A 318 23.68 -8.31 12.30
C TYR A 318 22.85 -7.77 11.13
N GLU A 319 23.36 -6.73 10.47
CA GLU A 319 22.73 -6.19 9.26
C GLU A 319 22.65 -7.28 8.18
N ARG A 320 21.48 -7.39 7.54
CA ARG A 320 21.22 -8.37 6.49
C ARG A 320 20.85 -7.65 5.20
N VAL A 321 21.82 -7.52 4.32
CA VAL A 321 21.67 -6.83 3.03
C VAL A 321 21.35 -7.84 1.94
N ALA A 322 20.38 -7.51 1.09
CA ALA A 322 20.08 -8.28 -0.11
C ALA A 322 21.31 -8.35 -1.03
N LYS A 323 21.47 -9.48 -1.71
CA LYS A 323 22.56 -9.65 -2.69
C LYS A 323 22.43 -8.61 -3.81
N ASP A 324 23.55 -8.24 -4.42
CA ASP A 324 23.58 -7.23 -5.48
C ASP A 324 22.69 -7.58 -6.68
N ASP A 325 22.55 -8.87 -6.98
CA ASP A 325 21.71 -9.39 -8.06
C ASP A 325 20.22 -9.52 -7.71
N HIS A 326 19.84 -9.30 -6.44
CA HIS A 326 18.44 -9.32 -6.00
C HIS A 326 17.65 -8.15 -6.61
N PRO A 327 16.46 -8.36 -7.20
CA PRO A 327 15.70 -7.26 -7.80
C PRO A 327 15.36 -6.15 -6.79
N ILE A 328 15.54 -4.89 -7.21
CA ILE A 328 15.47 -3.70 -6.33
C ILE A 328 14.14 -3.60 -5.56
N ASN A 329 13.04 -4.01 -6.18
CA ASN A 329 11.68 -3.84 -5.64
C ASN A 329 11.02 -5.18 -5.26
N GLU A 330 11.80 -6.25 -5.10
CA GLU A 330 11.27 -7.55 -4.67
C GLU A 330 11.63 -7.82 -3.20
N PRO A 331 10.74 -8.46 -2.44
CA PRO A 331 11.03 -8.83 -1.06
C PRO A 331 12.08 -9.93 -0.98
N VAL A 332 12.92 -9.87 0.06
CA VAL A 332 13.82 -10.97 0.43
C VAL A 332 13.04 -11.89 1.35
N VAL A 333 12.62 -13.05 0.83
CA VAL A 333 11.77 -14.00 1.57
C VAL A 333 12.65 -15.10 2.19
N TYR A 334 12.31 -15.52 3.42
CA TYR A 334 12.96 -16.63 4.11
C TYR A 334 12.01 -17.82 4.23
N PRO A 335 11.85 -18.62 3.16
CA PRO A 335 10.94 -19.75 3.16
C PRO A 335 11.35 -20.80 4.17
N GLY A 336 10.39 -21.30 4.96
CA GLY A 336 10.64 -22.32 5.98
C GLY A 336 11.40 -21.85 7.22
N LEU A 337 11.72 -20.55 7.32
CA LEU A 337 12.34 -20.00 8.53
C LEU A 337 11.35 -20.08 9.69
N GLN A 338 11.72 -20.84 10.72
CA GLN A 338 11.00 -20.92 11.99
C GLN A 338 11.75 -20.06 13.00
N ILE A 339 11.04 -19.11 13.59
CA ILE A 339 11.56 -18.22 14.62
C ILE A 339 10.86 -18.58 15.92
N ASP A 340 11.64 -18.82 16.97
CA ASP A 340 11.08 -19.09 18.29
C ASP A 340 10.38 -17.84 18.85
N GLU A 341 9.31 -18.08 19.58
CA GLU A 341 8.41 -17.06 20.12
C GLU A 341 9.13 -15.98 20.92
N GLU A 342 10.22 -16.33 21.61
CA GLU A 342 11.01 -15.39 22.41
C GLU A 342 11.66 -14.28 21.59
N TYR A 343 11.95 -14.51 20.30
CA TYR A 343 12.57 -13.53 19.40
C TYR A 343 11.55 -12.65 18.67
N ILE A 344 10.25 -12.98 18.77
CA ILE A 344 9.20 -12.27 18.04
C ILE A 344 8.74 -11.06 18.85
N VAL A 345 9.04 -9.87 18.34
CA VAL A 345 8.47 -8.61 18.83
C VAL A 345 7.11 -8.39 18.17
N ARG A 346 6.12 -7.99 18.96
CA ARG A 346 4.79 -7.57 18.52
C ARG A 346 4.61 -6.09 18.87
N PRO A 347 4.99 -5.17 17.97
CA PRO A 347 5.01 -3.75 18.28
C PRO A 347 3.63 -3.26 18.74
N LYS A 348 3.61 -2.61 19.90
CA LYS A 348 2.39 -2.14 20.53
C LYS A 348 1.96 -0.82 19.90
N PHE A 349 0.71 -0.74 19.45
CA PHE A 349 0.06 0.52 19.14
C PHE A 349 -0.48 1.15 20.42
N ALA A 350 -0.29 2.45 20.54
CA ALA A 350 -0.86 3.29 21.60
C ALA A 350 -0.92 4.73 21.12
N LYS A 351 -1.66 5.60 21.83
CA LYS A 351 -1.51 7.04 21.69
C LYS A 351 -0.05 7.45 21.94
N GLY A 352 0.52 8.23 21.03
CA GLY A 352 1.93 8.61 21.02
C GLY A 352 2.87 7.58 20.36
N LYS A 353 2.34 6.46 19.86
CA LYS A 353 3.07 5.40 19.16
C LYS A 353 2.36 5.04 17.84
N GLU A 354 1.76 6.01 17.17
CA GLU A 354 0.97 5.78 15.96
C GLU A 354 1.81 5.43 14.72
N ILE A 355 3.10 5.79 14.75
CA ILE A 355 4.06 5.54 13.68
C ILE A 355 5.15 4.60 14.19
N LEU A 356 5.48 3.59 13.38
CA LEU A 356 6.58 2.67 13.60
C LEU A 356 7.57 2.75 12.44
N LEU A 357 8.85 2.89 12.75
CA LEU A 357 9.94 2.92 11.79
C LEU A 357 10.92 1.79 12.09
N PHE A 358 11.47 1.19 11.04
CA PHE A 358 12.59 0.26 11.15
C PHE A 358 13.43 0.30 9.88
N ARG A 359 14.74 0.05 10.00
CA ARG A 359 15.57 -0.18 8.82
C ARG A 359 15.31 -1.59 8.32
N ASP A 360 15.02 -1.72 7.04
CA ASP A 360 14.67 -3.00 6.44
C ASP A 360 15.81 -4.03 6.52
N ILE A 361 17.06 -3.56 6.63
CA ILE A 361 18.25 -4.41 6.80
C ILE A 361 18.50 -4.90 8.23
N ASP A 362 17.82 -4.34 9.23
CA ASP A 362 18.00 -4.67 10.65
C ASP A 362 16.93 -5.62 11.19
N VAL A 363 15.85 -5.81 10.43
CA VAL A 363 14.64 -6.49 10.90
C VAL A 363 14.11 -7.37 9.78
N ILE A 364 13.75 -8.61 10.13
CA ILE A 364 12.79 -9.38 9.33
C ILE A 364 11.41 -9.22 9.95
N HIS A 365 10.38 -9.12 9.12
CA HIS A 365 9.03 -8.87 9.59
C HIS A 365 8.01 -9.79 8.93
N SER A 366 6.83 -9.86 9.56
CA SER A 366 5.71 -10.62 9.04
C SER A 366 4.37 -10.01 9.47
N SER A 367 3.29 -10.43 8.82
CA SER A 367 1.95 -10.07 9.28
C SER A 367 1.74 -10.53 10.73
N PRO A 368 0.95 -9.79 11.52
CA PRO A 368 0.59 -10.24 12.85
C PRO A 368 -0.18 -11.57 12.78
N ASP A 369 -0.15 -12.33 13.89
CA ASP A 369 -0.94 -13.57 14.03
C ASP A 369 -2.41 -13.30 13.67
N VAL A 370 -2.95 -12.21 14.22
CA VAL A 370 -4.32 -11.73 14.00
C VAL A 370 -4.24 -10.23 13.74
N ALA A 371 -4.78 -9.78 12.62
CA ALA A 371 -4.80 -8.36 12.29
C ALA A 371 -5.93 -7.63 13.03
N PHE A 372 -5.56 -6.77 13.98
CA PHE A 372 -6.49 -5.93 14.73
C PHE A 372 -6.40 -4.47 14.30
N ARG A 373 -6.63 -4.24 13.00
CA ARG A 373 -6.54 -2.92 12.37
C ARG A 373 -7.56 -2.76 11.26
N SER A 374 -7.96 -1.51 11.02
CA SER A 374 -8.62 -1.12 9.78
C SER A 374 -7.61 -1.08 8.64
N SER A 375 -6.37 -0.66 8.94
CA SER A 375 -5.25 -0.64 8.00
C SER A 375 -3.91 -0.50 8.72
N VAL A 376 -2.83 -0.84 8.04
CA VAL A 376 -1.53 -0.21 8.25
C VAL A 376 -1.08 0.38 6.92
N MET A 377 -0.69 1.65 6.91
CA MET A 377 -0.14 2.29 5.72
C MET A 377 1.37 2.23 5.77
N ARG A 378 1.98 1.72 4.70
CA ARG A 378 3.43 1.60 4.55
C ARG A 378 3.96 2.64 3.58
N PHE A 379 5.02 3.32 3.98
CA PHE A 379 5.79 4.26 3.18
C PHE A 379 7.22 3.72 3.04
N MET A 380 7.78 3.85 1.84
CA MET A 380 9.14 3.49 1.48
C MET A 380 9.74 4.50 0.50
#